data_AF-A0A8S3TMV8-F1
#
_entry.id   AF-A0A8S3TMV8-F1
#
_cell.length_a   1.000
_cell.length_b   1.000
_cell.length_c   1.000
_cell.angle_alpha   90.00
_cell.angle_beta   90.00
_cell.angle_gamma   90.00
#
_symmetry.space_group_name_H-M   'P 1'
#
loop_
_entity.id
_entity.type
_entity.pdbx_description
1 polymer ?
#
loop_
_entity_poly.entity_id
_entity_poly.type
_entity_poly.pdbx_seq_one_letter_code
_entity_poly.pdbx_strand_id
1 'polypeptide(L)'
;MATAGSTGNNTGEIMTNYARLGHAAQHELPNLLRELLVIKEPPHLLDGHVHANKYLLRNLRSHEWAIIKSVQTHLYNNVDVPLMYKIIRNLNLVPRPTRGWDSQIDPMASEITIGDDIERIRRSRNEIVHRGNTKVDNLEFANYFLIFKGIAHKCVLDCTTPATTHQSLGML
;
A
#
# COMPACT_ATOMS: atom_id res chain seq x y z
N MET A 1 -32.07 31.69 32.25
CA MET A 1 -31.32 30.48 32.64
C MET A 1 -30.63 29.95 31.39
N ALA A 2 -29.31 30.05 31.34
CA ALA A 2 -28.52 29.45 30.26
C ALA A 2 -28.32 27.97 30.56
N THR A 3 -28.91 27.09 29.77
CA THR A 3 -28.61 25.66 29.77
C THR A 3 -27.29 25.46 29.05
N ALA A 4 -26.25 25.14 29.83
CA ALA A 4 -24.96 24.71 29.31
C ALA A 4 -25.16 23.44 28.45
N GLY A 5 -24.87 23.56 27.16
CA GLY A 5 -24.75 22.40 26.28
C GLY A 5 -23.61 21.52 26.76
N SER A 6 -23.94 20.32 27.20
CA SER A 6 -22.97 19.28 27.54
C SER A 6 -22.19 18.91 26.29
N THR A 7 -20.97 19.43 26.14
CA THR A 7 -19.96 18.93 25.18
C THR A 7 -19.50 17.56 25.68
N GLY A 8 -20.35 16.55 25.52
CA GLY A 8 -20.00 15.16 25.79
C GLY A 8 -18.95 14.76 24.76
N ASN A 9 -17.69 14.65 25.19
CA ASN A 9 -16.61 14.11 24.37
C ASN A 9 -17.07 12.79 23.76
N ASN A 10 -17.28 12.79 22.43
CA ASN A 10 -17.91 11.69 21.69
C ASN A 10 -16.96 10.50 21.56
N THR A 11 -16.63 9.88 22.69
CA THR A 11 -15.64 8.80 22.82
C THR A 11 -15.99 7.63 21.91
N GLY A 12 -17.30 7.36 21.72
CA GLY A 12 -17.79 6.35 20.78
C GLY A 12 -17.47 6.68 19.31
N GLU A 13 -17.61 7.93 18.89
CA GLU A 13 -17.24 8.36 17.54
C GLU A 13 -15.72 8.26 17.31
N ILE A 14 -14.92 8.67 18.31
CA ILE A 14 -13.46 8.60 18.27
C ILE A 14 -12.97 7.15 18.08
N MET A 15 -13.53 6.19 18.85
CA MET A 15 -13.20 4.77 18.71
C MET A 15 -13.69 4.18 17.39
N THR A 16 -14.86 4.63 16.91
CA THR A 16 -15.42 4.22 15.61
C THR A 16 -14.52 4.66 14.46
N ASN A 17 -14.00 5.89 14.51
CA ASN A 17 -13.06 6.39 13.50
C ASN A 17 -11.77 5.55 13.46
N TYR A 18 -11.22 5.21 14.64
CA TYR A 18 -10.07 4.30 14.70
C TYR A 18 -10.37 2.94 14.10
N ALA A 19 -11.52 2.34 14.41
CA ALA A 19 -11.91 1.05 13.84
C ALA A 19 -12.02 1.11 12.31
N ARG A 20 -12.59 2.19 11.76
CA ARG A 20 -12.68 2.42 10.30
C ARG A 20 -11.30 2.55 9.65
N LEU A 21 -10.39 3.31 10.27
CA LEU A 21 -9.01 3.43 9.76
C LEU A 21 -8.26 2.10 9.86
N GLY A 22 -8.43 1.35 10.95
CA GLY A 22 -7.86 0.02 11.12
C GLY A 22 -8.32 -0.93 10.02
N HIS A 23 -9.62 -0.94 9.70
CA HIS A 23 -10.16 -1.73 8.59
C HIS A 23 -9.55 -1.34 7.25
N ALA A 24 -9.50 -0.04 6.94
CA ALA A 24 -8.90 0.45 5.71
C ALA A 24 -7.41 0.05 5.59
N ALA A 25 -6.64 0.22 6.66
CA ALA A 25 -5.21 -0.09 6.69
C ALA A 25 -4.91 -1.59 6.60
N GLN A 26 -5.78 -2.46 7.12
CA GLN A 26 -5.56 -3.91 7.15
C GLN A 26 -6.17 -4.64 5.94
N HIS A 27 -7.20 -4.09 5.32
CA HIS A 27 -7.94 -4.76 4.24
C HIS A 27 -7.92 -3.97 2.94
N GLU A 28 -8.42 -2.73 2.95
CA GLU A 28 -8.62 -1.96 1.72
C GLU A 28 -7.29 -1.57 1.04
N LEU A 29 -6.36 -0.93 1.75
CA LEU A 29 -5.08 -0.54 1.16
C LEU A 29 -4.24 -1.76 0.73
N PRO A 30 -4.16 -2.84 1.52
CA PRO A 30 -3.49 -4.06 1.08
C PRO A 30 -4.13 -4.67 -0.16
N ASN A 31 -5.46 -4.60 -0.32
CA ASN A 31 -6.13 -5.09 -1.53
C ASN A 31 -5.72 -4.29 -2.77
N LEU A 32 -5.59 -2.96 -2.67
CA LEU A 32 -5.07 -2.15 -3.78
C LEU A 32 -3.66 -2.58 -4.20
N LEU A 33 -2.78 -2.89 -3.25
CA LEU A 33 -1.44 -3.41 -3.54
C LEU A 33 -1.49 -4.80 -4.19
N ARG A 34 -2.42 -5.67 -3.79
CA ARG A 34 -2.62 -7.00 -4.40
C ARG A 34 -3.08 -6.88 -5.84
N GLU A 35 -4.05 -6.01 -6.11
CA GLU A 35 -4.54 -5.76 -7.47
C GLU A 35 -3.41 -5.23 -8.37
N LEU A 36 -2.63 -4.27 -7.87
CA LEU A 36 -1.46 -3.77 -8.57
C LEU A 36 -0.47 -4.90 -8.89
N LEU A 37 -0.20 -5.78 -7.93
CA LEU A 37 0.70 -6.92 -8.12
C LEU A 37 0.17 -7.90 -9.17
N VAL A 38 -1.12 -8.25 -9.15
CA VAL A 38 -1.71 -9.12 -10.18
C VAL A 38 -1.49 -8.56 -11.59
N ILE A 39 -1.55 -7.24 -11.74
CA ILE A 39 -1.41 -6.55 -13.03
C ILE A 39 0.06 -6.42 -13.44
N LYS A 40 0.93 -5.96 -12.53
CA LYS A 40 2.33 -5.62 -12.85
C LYS A 40 3.27 -6.83 -12.77
N GLU A 41 2.91 -7.83 -11.97
CA GLU A 41 3.69 -9.04 -11.75
C GLU A 41 2.74 -10.25 -11.73
N PRO A 42 2.33 -10.76 -12.90
CA PRO A 42 1.46 -11.93 -12.99
C PRO A 42 1.97 -13.09 -12.12
N PRO A 43 1.11 -13.78 -11.34
CA PRO A 43 1.51 -14.80 -10.36
C PRO A 43 2.46 -15.89 -10.88
N HIS A 44 2.35 -16.26 -12.16
CA HIS A 44 3.18 -17.29 -12.78
C HIS A 44 4.62 -16.84 -13.07
N LEU A 45 4.88 -15.53 -13.11
CA LEU A 45 6.21 -14.95 -13.37
C LEU A 45 7.01 -14.67 -12.09
N LEU A 46 6.31 -14.48 -10.97
CA LEU A 46 6.89 -14.01 -9.72
C LEU A 46 8.09 -14.85 -9.27
N ASP A 47 7.97 -16.19 -9.29
CA ASP A 47 9.04 -17.08 -8.84
C ASP A 47 10.32 -16.87 -9.67
N GLY A 48 10.19 -16.82 -11.00
CA GLY A 48 11.32 -16.59 -11.90
C GLY A 48 11.98 -15.22 -11.69
N HIS A 49 11.17 -14.16 -11.57
CA HIS A 49 11.68 -12.80 -11.34
C HIS A 49 12.33 -12.63 -9.96
N VAL A 50 11.79 -13.27 -8.92
CA VAL A 50 12.39 -13.29 -7.58
C VAL A 50 13.75 -14.01 -7.61
N HIS A 51 13.86 -15.14 -8.31
CA HIS A 51 15.13 -15.87 -8.45
C HIS A 51 16.17 -15.09 -9.27
N ALA A 52 15.74 -14.35 -10.29
CA ALA A 52 16.62 -13.50 -11.09
C ALA A 52 17.12 -12.25 -10.31
N ASN A 53 16.38 -11.82 -9.29
CA ASN A 53 16.74 -10.66 -8.49
C ASN A 53 17.69 -11.02 -7.34
N LYS A 54 18.98 -10.64 -7.48
CA LYS A 54 20.04 -10.94 -6.48
C LYS A 54 19.71 -10.44 -5.06
N TYR A 55 19.01 -9.32 -4.92
CA TYR A 55 18.66 -8.79 -3.60
C TYR A 55 17.57 -9.64 -2.95
N LEU A 56 16.46 -9.90 -3.66
CA LEU A 56 15.36 -10.71 -3.15
C LEU A 56 15.82 -12.14 -2.84
N LEU A 57 16.60 -12.74 -3.74
CA LEU A 57 17.15 -14.08 -3.56
C LEU A 57 17.91 -14.22 -2.23
N ARG A 58 18.60 -13.16 -1.78
CA ARG A 58 19.40 -13.14 -0.54
C ARG A 58 18.65 -12.67 0.70
N ASN A 59 17.61 -11.86 0.55
CA ASN A 59 16.97 -11.13 1.66
C ASN A 59 15.52 -11.56 1.94
N LEU A 60 15.00 -12.56 1.22
CA LEU A 60 13.74 -13.21 1.57
C LEU A 60 13.94 -14.20 2.71
N ARG A 61 13.07 -14.11 3.71
CA ARG A 61 13.02 -15.03 4.86
C ARG A 61 12.42 -16.37 4.45
N SER A 62 12.72 -17.44 5.17
CA SER A 62 12.23 -18.80 4.82
C SER A 62 10.71 -18.89 4.68
N HIS A 63 9.93 -18.19 5.53
CA HIS A 63 8.48 -18.15 5.40
C HIS A 63 8.02 -17.32 4.19
N GLU A 64 8.72 -16.24 3.84
CA GLU A 64 8.41 -15.43 2.65
C GLU A 64 8.60 -16.29 1.39
N TRP A 65 9.63 -17.14 1.34
CA TRP A 65 9.80 -18.11 0.25
C TRP A 65 8.63 -19.09 0.12
N ALA A 66 8.11 -19.60 1.23
CA ALA A 66 6.93 -20.46 1.20
C ALA A 66 5.71 -19.72 0.64
N ILE A 67 5.54 -18.45 1.01
CA ILE A 67 4.49 -17.59 0.48
C ILE A 67 4.67 -17.38 -1.03
N ILE A 68 5.86 -17.00 -1.51
CA ILE A 68 6.17 -16.80 -2.94
C ILE A 68 5.80 -18.04 -3.76
N LYS A 69 6.19 -19.24 -3.30
CA LYS A 69 5.85 -20.50 -3.98
C LYS A 69 4.34 -20.77 -4.05
N SER A 70 3.58 -20.26 -3.08
CA SER A 70 2.13 -20.43 -3.02
C SER A 70 1.35 -19.43 -3.88
N VAL A 71 2.01 -18.40 -4.44
CA VAL A 71 1.34 -17.32 -5.18
C VAL A 71 0.67 -17.82 -6.46
N GLN A 72 1.23 -18.84 -7.12
CA GLN A 72 0.60 -19.41 -8.32
C GLN A 72 -0.78 -20.03 -8.03
N THR A 73 -0.99 -20.57 -6.82
CA THR A 73 -2.26 -21.23 -6.45
C THR A 73 -3.20 -20.30 -5.68
N HIS A 74 -2.68 -19.39 -4.88
CA HIS A 74 -3.47 -18.51 -4.00
C HIS A 74 -3.47 -17.04 -4.44
N LEU A 75 -2.88 -16.74 -5.60
CA LEU A 75 -2.59 -15.37 -6.03
C LEU A 75 -1.82 -14.62 -4.92
N TYR A 76 -2.02 -13.32 -4.81
CA TYR A 76 -1.39 -12.49 -3.78
C TYR A 76 -2.15 -12.49 -2.44
N ASN A 77 -3.13 -13.37 -2.23
CA ASN A 77 -4.02 -13.33 -1.06
C ASN A 77 -3.27 -13.55 0.26
N ASN A 78 -2.24 -14.41 0.24
CA ASN A 78 -1.43 -14.74 1.41
C ASN A 78 -0.19 -13.85 1.58
N VAL A 79 0.00 -12.87 0.70
CA VAL A 79 1.15 -11.97 0.74
C VAL A 79 0.84 -10.79 1.65
N ASP A 80 1.66 -10.60 2.67
CA ASP A 80 1.51 -9.48 3.61
C ASP A 80 2.04 -8.16 3.02
N VAL A 81 1.63 -7.03 3.61
CA VAL A 81 2.01 -5.69 3.12
C VAL A 81 3.53 -5.49 3.05
N PRO A 82 4.32 -5.87 4.07
CA PRO A 82 5.78 -5.77 3.98
C PRO A 82 6.38 -6.55 2.81
N LEU A 83 5.90 -7.77 2.55
CA LEU A 83 6.39 -8.58 1.42
C LEU A 83 5.92 -8.01 0.08
N MET A 84 4.66 -7.55 -0.04
CA MET A 84 4.17 -6.86 -1.23
C MET A 84 5.03 -5.63 -1.56
N TYR A 85 5.30 -4.78 -0.56
CA TYR A 85 6.16 -3.62 -0.70
C TYR A 85 7.59 -4.00 -1.13
N LYS A 86 8.15 -5.06 -0.52
CA LYS A 86 9.48 -5.59 -0.87
C LYS A 86 9.54 -6.06 -2.33
N ILE A 87 8.51 -6.77 -2.82
CA ILE A 87 8.42 -7.24 -4.20
C ILE A 87 8.34 -6.05 -5.15
N ILE A 88 7.37 -5.16 -4.96
CA ILE A 88 7.11 -4.00 -5.83
C ILE A 88 8.38 -3.16 -6.02
N ARG A 89 9.04 -2.83 -4.91
CA ARG A 89 10.25 -2.01 -4.92
C ARG A 89 11.40 -2.70 -5.65
N ASN A 90 11.68 -3.96 -5.33
CA ASN A 90 12.92 -4.60 -5.77
C ASN A 90 12.82 -5.15 -7.20
N LEU A 91 11.61 -5.46 -7.66
CA LEU A 91 11.34 -5.79 -9.07
C LEU A 91 11.09 -4.54 -9.93
N ASN A 92 11.11 -3.33 -9.34
CA ASN A 92 10.86 -2.07 -10.03
C ASN A 92 9.53 -2.06 -10.80
N LEU A 93 8.47 -2.60 -10.20
CA LEU A 93 7.16 -2.74 -10.85
C LEU A 93 6.45 -1.40 -11.11
N VAL A 94 6.94 -0.34 -10.48
CA VAL A 94 6.43 1.02 -10.58
C VAL A 94 7.57 2.03 -10.58
N PRO A 95 7.33 3.27 -11.08
CA PRO A 95 8.28 4.36 -10.91
C PRO A 95 8.66 4.56 -9.44
N ARG A 96 9.95 4.85 -9.22
CA ARG A 96 10.45 5.18 -7.88
C ARG A 96 9.69 6.40 -7.33
N PRO A 97 9.30 6.41 -6.04
CA PRO A 97 8.71 7.58 -5.41
C PRO A 97 9.62 8.80 -5.56
N THR A 98 9.03 9.99 -5.63
CA THR A 98 9.72 11.28 -5.79
C THR A 98 10.76 11.49 -4.69
N ARG A 99 10.42 11.12 -3.45
CA ARG A 99 11.30 11.19 -2.27
C ARG A 99 12.14 9.93 -2.06
N GLY A 100 11.98 8.94 -2.93
CA GLY A 100 12.57 7.61 -2.82
C GLY A 100 11.87 6.70 -1.82
N TRP A 101 12.15 5.40 -1.94
CA TRP A 101 11.70 4.37 -1.03
C TRP A 101 12.28 4.56 0.37
N ASP A 102 11.46 4.31 1.39
CA ASP A 102 11.83 4.46 2.82
C ASP A 102 12.38 5.85 3.18
N SER A 103 11.96 6.89 2.45
CA SER A 103 12.31 8.26 2.85
C SER A 103 11.88 8.51 4.30
N GLN A 104 12.48 9.47 4.98
CA GLN A 104 11.91 9.97 6.25
C GLN A 104 10.89 11.07 6.01
N ILE A 105 10.90 11.69 4.82
CA ILE A 105 10.03 12.80 4.44
C ILE A 105 8.76 12.23 3.79
N ASP A 106 7.61 12.68 4.28
CA ASP A 106 6.31 12.29 3.71
C ASP A 106 6.13 12.84 2.29
N PRO A 107 5.50 12.06 1.40
CA PRO A 107 5.18 12.56 0.07
C PRO A 107 4.26 13.79 0.12
N MET A 108 4.65 14.87 -0.55
CA MET A 108 3.85 16.09 -0.65
C MET A 108 2.57 15.83 -1.44
N ALA A 109 1.45 16.51 -1.15
CA ALA A 109 0.18 16.28 -1.86
C ALA A 109 0.27 16.43 -3.40
N SER A 110 1.24 17.21 -3.89
CA SER A 110 1.56 17.37 -5.32
C SER A 110 2.35 16.21 -5.93
N GLU A 111 2.94 15.34 -5.11
CA GLU A 111 3.67 14.14 -5.52
C GLU A 111 2.64 13.00 -5.70
N ILE A 112 2.30 12.77 -6.96
CA ILE A 112 1.13 11.97 -7.37
C ILE A 112 1.49 10.70 -8.15
N THR A 113 2.76 10.28 -8.16
CA THR A 113 3.12 9.02 -8.82
C THR A 113 2.59 7.83 -8.02
N ILE A 114 2.37 6.69 -8.70
CA ILE A 114 1.99 5.45 -8.00
C ILE A 114 3.03 5.01 -6.97
N GLY A 115 4.32 5.31 -7.18
CA GLY A 115 5.36 5.07 -6.18
C GLY A 115 5.13 5.91 -4.91
N ASP A 116 4.78 7.19 -5.07
CA ASP A 116 4.44 8.07 -3.94
C ASP A 116 3.21 7.56 -3.18
N ASP A 117 2.21 7.03 -3.87
CA ASP A 117 1.02 6.46 -3.24
C ASP A 117 1.32 5.18 -2.46
N ILE A 118 2.21 4.33 -2.95
CA ILE A 118 2.65 3.14 -2.22
C ILE A 118 3.38 3.53 -0.93
N GLU A 119 4.19 4.60 -0.96
CA GLU A 119 4.79 5.15 0.26
C GLU A 119 3.75 5.71 1.23
N ARG A 120 2.69 6.39 0.73
CA ARG A 120 1.56 6.83 1.57
C ARG A 120 0.84 5.67 2.22
N ILE A 121 0.60 4.58 1.48
CA ILE A 121 -0.01 3.34 2.01
C ILE A 121 0.86 2.78 3.13
N ARG A 122 2.16 2.59 2.86
CA ARG A 122 3.11 2.02 3.82
C ARG A 122 3.14 2.81 5.13
N ARG A 123 3.26 4.14 5.02
CA ARG A 123 3.29 5.05 6.19
C ARG A 123 1.99 5.04 6.95
N SER A 124 0.86 5.31 6.29
CA SER A 124 -0.45 5.38 6.93
C SER A 124 -0.77 4.06 7.64
N ARG A 125 -0.51 2.92 6.99
CA ARG A 125 -0.71 1.60 7.60
C ARG A 125 0.18 1.40 8.81
N ASN A 126 1.46 1.79 8.75
CA ASN A 126 2.36 1.64 9.88
C ASN A 126 1.97 2.53 11.05
N GLU A 127 1.59 3.79 10.80
CA GLU A 127 1.11 4.71 11.82
C GLU A 127 -0.15 4.19 12.51
N ILE A 128 -1.13 3.72 11.73
CA ILE A 128 -2.40 3.22 12.26
C ILE A 128 -2.19 1.91 13.04
N VAL A 129 -1.46 0.94 12.48
CA VAL A 129 -1.28 -0.40 13.08
C VAL A 129 -0.38 -0.38 14.31
N HIS A 130 0.61 0.51 14.35
CA HIS A 130 1.53 0.63 15.49
C HIS A 130 1.14 1.74 16.46
N ARG A 131 -0.06 2.31 16.31
CA ARG A 131 -0.54 3.36 17.21
C ARG A 131 -0.71 2.82 18.63
N GLY A 132 -0.21 3.57 19.62
CA GLY A 132 -0.32 3.22 21.04
C GLY A 132 -1.69 3.52 21.68
N ASN A 133 -2.65 4.05 20.92
CA ASN A 133 -4.00 4.34 21.41
C ASN A 133 -5.02 4.26 20.27
N THR A 134 -6.30 4.22 20.64
CA THR A 134 -7.44 4.12 19.71
C THR A 134 -8.17 5.45 19.52
N LYS A 135 -7.50 6.58 19.75
CA LYS A 135 -8.11 7.91 19.68
C LYS A 135 -7.84 8.56 18.32
N VAL A 136 -8.88 8.61 17.49
CA VAL A 136 -8.88 9.34 16.21
C VAL A 136 -9.99 10.36 16.22
N ASP A 137 -9.65 11.65 16.21
CA ASP A 137 -10.67 12.70 16.07
C ASP A 137 -11.16 12.83 14.62
N ASN A 138 -12.19 13.63 14.42
CA ASN A 138 -12.83 13.78 13.11
C ASN A 138 -11.92 14.43 12.06
N LEU A 139 -11.02 15.33 12.47
CA LEU A 139 -10.09 16.00 11.56
C LEU A 139 -9.01 15.03 11.09
N GLU A 140 -8.43 14.28 12.03
CA GLU A 140 -7.46 13.23 11.72
C GLU A 140 -8.08 12.15 10.83
N PHE A 141 -9.29 11.68 11.16
CA PHE A 141 -10.03 10.72 10.33
C PHE A 141 -10.21 11.24 8.91
N ALA A 142 -10.68 12.48 8.76
CA ALA A 142 -10.90 13.10 7.45
C ALA A 142 -9.60 13.18 6.63
N ASN A 143 -8.47 13.51 7.26
CA ASN A 143 -7.17 13.59 6.59
C ASN A 143 -6.73 12.23 6.03
N TYR A 144 -6.78 11.17 6.84
CA TYR A 144 -6.48 9.81 6.34
C TYR A 144 -7.44 9.38 5.24
N PHE A 145 -8.74 9.64 5.42
CA PHE A 145 -9.74 9.23 4.44
C PHE A 145 -9.56 9.94 3.09
N LEU A 146 -9.17 11.22 3.09
CA LEU A 146 -8.82 11.95 1.87
C LEU A 146 -7.64 11.32 1.14
N ILE A 147 -6.59 10.92 1.88
CA ILE A 147 -5.44 10.21 1.32
C ILE A 147 -5.88 8.89 0.68
N PHE A 148 -6.64 8.06 1.41
CA PHE A 148 -7.07 6.75 0.93
C PHE A 148 -7.97 6.86 -0.29
N LYS A 149 -8.90 7.82 -0.30
CA LYS A 149 -9.77 8.09 -1.45
C LYS A 149 -8.96 8.54 -2.67
N GLY A 150 -7.97 9.40 -2.48
CA GLY A 150 -7.08 9.84 -3.57
C GLY A 150 -6.28 8.69 -4.17
N ILE A 151 -5.75 7.81 -3.33
CA ILE A 151 -5.01 6.61 -3.76
C ILE A 151 -5.93 5.65 -4.52
N ALA A 152 -7.09 5.30 -3.96
CA ALA A 152 -8.02 4.36 -4.59
C ALA A 152 -8.46 4.86 -5.98
N HIS A 153 -8.77 6.16 -6.10
CA HIS A 153 -9.13 6.76 -7.38
C HIS A 153 -8.01 6.64 -8.43
N LYS A 154 -6.74 6.84 -8.03
CA LYS A 154 -5.59 6.75 -8.94
C LYS A 154 -5.24 5.32 -9.30
N CYS A 155 -5.24 4.40 -8.33
CA CYS A 155 -5.01 2.98 -8.60
C CYS A 155 -6.00 2.42 -9.62
N VAL A 156 -7.29 2.78 -9.53
CA VAL A 156 -8.30 2.37 -10.53
C VAL A 156 -7.95 2.86 -11.94
N LEU A 157 -7.42 4.08 -12.07
CA LEU A 157 -7.00 4.63 -13.38
C LEU A 157 -5.75 3.94 -13.92
N ASP A 158 -4.76 3.65 -13.06
CA ASP A 158 -3.52 2.97 -13.47
C ASP A 158 -3.74 1.49 -13.78
N CYS A 159 -4.75 0.86 -13.17
CA CYS A 159 -5.16 -0.52 -13.45
C CYS A 159 -5.97 -0.68 -14.75
N THR A 160 -6.54 0.41 -15.29
CA THR A 160 -7.42 0.38 -16.48
C THR A 160 -6.75 0.88 -17.77
N THR A 161 -5.52 1.39 -17.69
CA THR A 161 -4.75 1.76 -18.87
C THR A 161 -4.00 0.55 -19.42
N PRO A 162 -4.26 0.13 -20.69
CA PRO A 162 -3.53 -0.97 -21.28
C PRO A 162 -2.05 -0.59 -21.39
N ALA A 163 -1.18 -1.48 -20.90
CA ALA A 163 0.26 -1.34 -21.02
C ALA A 163 0.59 -1.08 -22.50
N THR A 164 1.06 0.13 -22.81
CA THR A 164 1.60 0.41 -24.13
C THR A 164 2.88 -0.40 -24.24
N THR A 165 2.80 -1.44 -25.07
CA THR A 165 3.87 -2.37 -25.43
C THR A 165 5.18 -1.61 -25.69
N HIS A 166 6.16 -1.74 -24.80
CA HIS A 166 7.55 -1.55 -25.20
C HIS A 166 7.95 -2.79 -26.02
N GLN A 167 7.73 -2.70 -27.33
CA GLN A 167 8.38 -3.61 -28.26
C GLN A 167 9.89 -3.33 -28.24
N SER A 168 10.63 -4.41 -27.95
CA SER A 168 12.01 -4.68 -28.29
C SER A 168 12.61 -3.81 -29.40
N LEU A 169 13.83 -3.33 -29.17
CA LEU A 169 14.88 -3.31 -30.19
C LEU A 169 16.21 -3.66 -29.53
N GLY A 170 16.53 -4.96 -29.54
CA GLY A 170 17.90 -5.41 -29.71
C GLY A 170 18.31 -5.30 -31.19
N MET A 171 19.63 -5.22 -31.40
CA MET A 171 20.38 -4.96 -32.65
C MET A 171 20.53 -3.48 -33.01
N LEU A 172 21.60 -2.85 -32.53
CA LEU A 172 22.93 -2.80 -33.18
C LEU A 172 24.02 -2.57 -32.12
#